data_AF-A0A2E2II66-F1
#
_entry.id   AF-A0A2E2II66-F1
#
_cell.length_a   1.000
_cell.length_b   1.000
_cell.length_c   1.000
_cell.angle_alpha   90.00
_cell.angle_beta   90.00
_cell.angle_gamma   90.00
#
_symmetry.space_group_name_H-M   'P 1'
#
loop_
_entity.id
_entity.type
_entity.pdbx_description
1 polymer ?
#
loop_
_entity_poly.entity_id
_entity_poly.type
_entity_poly.pdbx_seq_one_letter_code
_entity_poly.pdbx_strand_id
1 'polypeptide(L)'
;MDRARTGSTIVAAILAVIVLLLFGYLLWSDAPPNRSELTVDPPIEVIEPDLPLEIIRSAEELPDSETIREQEAEEFVDRLADSNSDSIIVNEYEDMFVRPDSIIALPELEQRVTTLKSLMDDKSLSANTPLTLRYTEQISENTTLQELEAEEEDHIAPVTIVTEQGETITAPLVELLKRDDIDHTAPVTQIRQQKQVRQIKASELADADIPADQEMSVTISRGVQKLDIADLIDSDTAEMQDSLFYLHRVTEEDVQGLWGIIQTGLIRNFRQGIRLQRNGAEQNVSVLIPADADEPLPTGLSSFLGKILHQKVSTSYVYNFNTHTMGYDPNIIHPGQELILIRFSGEELKDIYQFFAEQKSNTTETFAIGR
;
A
#
# COMPACT_ATOMS: atom_id res chain seq x y z
N MET A 1 -30.79 -55.70 28.61
CA MET A 1 -31.81 -56.10 27.61
C MET A 1 -32.33 -54.83 26.97
N ASP A 2 -32.38 -54.63 25.67
CA ASP A 2 -31.65 -55.22 24.56
C ASP A 2 -31.96 -54.29 23.36
N ARG A 3 -30.99 -54.19 22.46
CA ARG A 3 -30.99 -53.60 21.11
C ARG A 3 -32.33 -53.15 20.50
N ALA A 4 -32.48 -51.85 20.23
CA ALA A 4 -33.22 -51.34 19.07
C ALA A 4 -33.09 -49.80 18.95
N ARG A 5 -32.09 -49.29 18.22
CA ARG A 5 -32.16 -47.97 17.52
C ARG A 5 -30.95 -47.59 16.66
N THR A 6 -29.96 -48.48 16.49
CA THR A 6 -28.78 -48.23 15.63
C THR A 6 -28.94 -48.70 14.17
N GLY A 7 -30.15 -49.12 13.76
CA GLY A 7 -30.42 -49.59 12.39
C GLY A 7 -30.91 -48.50 11.43
N SER A 8 -31.50 -47.41 11.93
CA SER A 8 -32.21 -46.44 11.07
C SER A 8 -31.30 -45.37 10.45
N THR A 9 -30.18 -45.02 11.11
CA THR A 9 -29.29 -43.95 10.65
C THR A 9 -28.29 -44.43 9.61
N ILE A 10 -27.80 -45.68 9.73
CA ILE A 10 -26.87 -46.27 8.77
C ILE A 10 -27.58 -46.56 7.44
N VAL A 11 -28.83 -47.04 7.47
CA VAL A 11 -29.62 -47.29 6.25
C VAL A 11 -29.90 -45.97 5.52
N ALA A 12 -30.20 -44.89 6.24
CA ALA A 12 -30.41 -43.57 5.63
C ALA A 12 -29.12 -43.02 4.98
N ALA A 13 -27.96 -43.20 5.61
CA ALA A 13 -26.68 -42.76 5.07
C ALA A 13 -26.30 -43.53 3.78
N ILE A 14 -26.52 -44.85 3.76
CA ILE A 14 -26.26 -45.67 2.56
C ILE A 14 -27.18 -45.26 1.41
N LEU A 15 -28.46 -44.96 1.70
CA LEU A 15 -29.43 -44.54 0.69
C LEU A 15 -29.07 -43.17 0.10
N ALA A 16 -28.56 -42.23 0.90
CA ALA A 16 -28.09 -40.94 0.42
C ALA A 16 -26.88 -41.06 -0.53
N VAL A 17 -25.94 -41.95 -0.23
CA VAL A 17 -24.78 -42.21 -1.11
C VAL A 17 -25.22 -42.83 -2.43
N ILE A 18 -26.18 -43.76 -2.41
CA ILE A 18 -26.72 -44.37 -3.64
C ILE A 18 -27.41 -43.33 -4.52
N VAL A 19 -28.18 -42.41 -3.92
CA VAL A 19 -28.83 -41.32 -4.67
C VAL A 19 -27.80 -40.39 -5.30
N LEU A 20 -26.72 -40.03 -4.59
CA LEU A 20 -25.64 -39.21 -5.13
C LEU A 20 -24.91 -39.87 -6.30
N LEU A 21 -24.66 -41.19 -6.21
CA LEU A 21 -24.05 -41.94 -7.31
C LEU A 21 -24.97 -42.04 -8.53
N LEU A 22 -26.27 -42.23 -8.33
CA LEU A 22 -27.27 -42.25 -9.41
C LEU A 22 -27.39 -40.89 -10.10
N PHE A 23 -27.36 -39.80 -9.32
CA PHE A 23 -27.41 -38.44 -9.85
C PHE A 23 -26.13 -38.09 -10.63
N GLY A 24 -24.96 -38.49 -10.11
CA GLY A 24 -23.68 -38.32 -10.82
C GLY A 24 -23.63 -39.11 -12.13
N TYR A 25 -24.17 -40.33 -12.15
CA TYR A 25 -24.26 -41.14 -13.36
C TYR A 25 -25.20 -40.54 -14.41
N LEU A 26 -26.36 -40.02 -13.99
CA LEU A 26 -27.30 -39.36 -14.90
C LEU A 26 -26.70 -38.12 -15.56
N LEU A 27 -26.01 -37.28 -14.78
CA LEU A 27 -25.32 -36.09 -15.31
C LEU A 27 -24.20 -36.45 -16.29
N TRP A 28 -23.50 -37.57 -16.07
CA TRP A 28 -22.47 -38.04 -16.99
C TRP A 28 -23.06 -38.67 -18.27
N SER A 29 -24.20 -39.35 -18.16
CA SER A 29 -24.84 -40.02 -19.30
C SER A 29 -25.56 -39.07 -20.28
N ASP A 30 -25.84 -37.83 -19.87
CA ASP A 30 -26.57 -36.84 -20.68
C ASP A 30 -25.65 -35.83 -21.38
N ALA A 31 -24.34 -36.11 -21.46
CA ALA A 31 -23.41 -35.30 -22.24
C ALA A 31 -23.56 -35.60 -23.76
N PRO A 32 -24.05 -34.66 -24.59
CA PRO A 32 -24.26 -34.91 -26.02
C PRO A 32 -22.93 -34.94 -26.79
N PRO A 33 -22.78 -35.81 -27.81
CA PRO A 33 -21.59 -35.84 -28.65
C PRO A 33 -21.59 -34.65 -29.61
N ASN A 34 -20.65 -33.73 -29.45
CA ASN A 34 -20.51 -32.54 -30.29
C ASN A 34 -19.78 -32.89 -31.60
N ARG A 35 -20.53 -33.25 -32.66
CA ARG A 35 -20.06 -33.21 -34.05
C ARG A 35 -21.22 -32.80 -34.96
N SER A 36 -21.30 -31.52 -35.28
CA SER A 36 -22.04 -31.02 -36.43
C SER A 36 -21.11 -30.99 -37.64
N GLU A 37 -21.17 -32.01 -38.49
CA GLU A 37 -20.63 -31.94 -39.85
C GLU A 37 -21.50 -30.97 -40.66
N LEU A 38 -20.94 -29.81 -41.02
CA LEU A 38 -21.61 -28.82 -41.85
C LEU A 38 -21.44 -29.23 -43.33
N THR A 39 -22.45 -29.86 -43.91
CA THR A 39 -22.51 -30.10 -45.36
C THR A 39 -22.92 -28.80 -46.05
N VAL A 40 -22.05 -28.24 -46.89
CA VAL A 40 -22.35 -27.05 -47.70
C VAL A 40 -22.47 -27.46 -49.16
N ASP A 41 -23.64 -27.19 -49.75
CA ASP A 41 -23.95 -27.28 -51.19
C ASP A 41 -24.83 -26.03 -51.48
N PRO A 42 -24.61 -25.21 -52.53
CA PRO A 42 -23.87 -25.46 -53.77
C PRO A 42 -22.35 -25.13 -53.71
N PRO A 43 -21.55 -25.63 -54.68
CA PRO A 43 -20.11 -25.39 -54.74
C PRO A 43 -19.80 -23.92 -55.03
N ILE A 44 -18.96 -23.31 -54.19
CA ILE A 44 -18.37 -22.01 -54.48
C ILE A 44 -17.26 -22.24 -55.51
N GLU A 45 -17.42 -21.68 -56.71
CA GLU A 45 -16.38 -21.64 -57.73
C GLU A 45 -15.20 -20.80 -57.20
N VAL A 46 -14.05 -21.45 -57.01
CA VAL A 46 -12.78 -20.78 -56.72
C VAL A 46 -12.28 -20.18 -58.03
N ILE A 47 -12.38 -18.86 -58.15
CA ILE A 47 -11.61 -18.11 -59.14
C ILE A 47 -10.23 -17.91 -58.51
N GLU A 48 -9.22 -18.66 -58.98
CA GLU A 48 -7.81 -18.45 -58.60
C GLU A 48 -7.25 -17.24 -59.39
N PRO A 49 -6.96 -16.09 -58.77
CA PRO A 49 -6.03 -15.15 -59.36
C PRO A 49 -4.60 -15.68 -59.16
N ASP A 50 -3.94 -15.92 -60.27
CA ASP A 50 -2.51 -16.23 -60.42
C ASP A 50 -1.68 -15.04 -59.90
N LEU A 51 -1.52 -14.94 -58.58
CA LEU A 51 -0.58 -14.05 -57.93
C LEU A 51 0.53 -14.92 -57.33
N PRO A 52 1.82 -14.64 -57.59
CA PRO A 52 2.88 -15.40 -56.96
C PRO A 52 2.71 -15.25 -55.45
N LEU A 53 2.52 -16.38 -54.77
CA LEU A 53 2.65 -16.46 -53.31
C LEU A 53 4.09 -16.13 -52.98
N GLU A 54 4.39 -14.85 -52.81
CA GLU A 54 5.53 -14.43 -52.05
C GLU A 54 5.24 -14.85 -50.61
N ILE A 55 5.86 -15.94 -50.18
CA ILE A 55 5.90 -16.34 -48.77
C ILE A 55 6.61 -15.18 -48.07
N ILE A 56 5.84 -14.22 -47.57
CA ILE A 56 6.34 -13.30 -46.56
C ILE A 56 6.67 -14.21 -45.39
N ARG A 57 7.94 -14.55 -45.25
CA ARG A 57 8.47 -15.08 -44.00
C ARG A 57 8.31 -13.93 -43.00
N SER A 58 7.19 -13.90 -42.31
CA SER A 58 7.07 -13.18 -41.04
C SER A 58 7.98 -13.89 -40.04
N ALA A 59 9.28 -13.70 -40.20
CA ALA A 59 10.29 -13.99 -39.21
C ALA A 59 10.41 -12.77 -38.30
N GLU A 60 9.35 -12.53 -37.56
CA GLU A 60 9.41 -11.89 -36.25
C GLU A 60 8.46 -12.75 -35.42
N GLU A 61 9.02 -13.82 -34.85
CA GLU A 61 8.36 -14.54 -33.77
C GLU A 61 8.01 -13.49 -32.72
N LEU A 62 6.72 -13.27 -32.49
CA LEU A 62 6.28 -12.50 -31.33
C LEU A 62 6.95 -13.15 -30.11
N PRO A 63 7.63 -12.39 -29.25
CA PRO A 63 8.35 -12.95 -28.11
C PRO A 63 7.38 -13.80 -27.28
N ASP A 64 7.87 -14.96 -26.80
CA ASP A 64 7.11 -15.84 -25.92
C ASP A 64 6.67 -15.06 -24.66
N SER A 65 5.50 -15.39 -24.14
CA SER A 65 4.91 -14.79 -22.94
C SER A 65 5.87 -14.73 -21.74
N GLU A 66 6.75 -15.73 -21.61
CA GLU A 66 7.81 -15.77 -20.60
C GLU A 66 8.88 -14.71 -20.87
N THR A 67 9.37 -14.61 -22.10
CA THR A 67 10.37 -13.59 -22.49
C THR A 67 9.84 -12.16 -22.37
N ILE A 68 8.54 -11.93 -22.63
CA ILE A 68 7.90 -10.62 -22.42
C ILE A 68 7.89 -10.27 -20.92
N ARG A 69 7.57 -11.24 -20.06
CA ARG A 69 7.57 -11.06 -18.61
C ARG A 69 8.95 -10.80 -18.04
N GLU A 70 9.97 -11.47 -18.58
CA GLU A 70 11.36 -11.27 -18.18
C GLU A 70 11.84 -9.86 -18.50
N GLN A 71 11.58 -9.38 -19.73
CA GLN A 71 11.85 -8.00 -20.14
C GLN A 71 11.07 -6.99 -19.30
N GLU A 72 9.79 -7.27 -19.02
CA GLU A 72 8.95 -6.42 -18.17
C GLU A 72 9.48 -6.33 -16.74
N ALA A 73 9.98 -7.45 -16.18
CA ALA A 73 10.61 -7.47 -14.87
C ALA A 73 11.93 -6.68 -14.85
N GLU A 74 12.73 -6.77 -15.92
CA GLU A 74 13.97 -6.00 -16.05
C GLU A 74 13.70 -4.49 -16.10
N GLU A 75 12.79 -4.05 -16.98
CA GLU A 75 12.38 -2.64 -17.05
C GLU A 75 11.71 -2.17 -15.75
N PHE A 76 11.00 -3.06 -15.05
CA PHE A 76 10.43 -2.80 -13.73
C PHE A 76 11.50 -2.42 -12.73
N VAL A 77 12.50 -3.29 -12.57
CA VAL A 77 13.59 -3.08 -11.62
C VAL A 77 14.40 -1.84 -11.96
N ASP A 78 14.69 -1.61 -13.24
CA ASP A 78 15.49 -0.45 -13.64
C ASP A 78 14.84 0.89 -13.31
N ARG A 79 13.50 0.95 -13.30
CA ARG A 79 12.72 2.15 -12.99
C ARG A 79 12.29 2.26 -11.52
N LEU A 80 12.57 1.25 -10.68
CA LEU A 80 12.25 1.32 -9.25
C LEU A 80 13.03 2.42 -8.53
N ALA A 81 14.28 2.67 -8.96
CA ALA A 81 15.10 3.75 -8.43
C ALA A 81 15.17 4.90 -9.45
N ASP A 82 14.77 6.10 -9.01
CA ASP A 82 14.79 7.28 -9.86
C ASP A 82 16.24 7.75 -10.09
N SER A 83 16.68 7.83 -11.34
CA SER A 83 18.07 8.12 -11.72
C SER A 83 18.37 9.62 -11.88
N ASN A 84 17.40 10.50 -11.59
CA ASN A 84 17.41 11.87 -12.13
C ASN A 84 17.70 12.99 -11.11
N SER A 85 18.12 12.67 -9.89
CA SER A 85 18.40 13.70 -8.86
C SER A 85 19.81 13.60 -8.28
N ASP A 86 20.51 14.73 -8.25
CA ASP A 86 21.84 14.88 -7.61
C ASP A 86 21.83 14.54 -6.11
N SER A 87 20.67 14.60 -5.46
CA SER A 87 20.44 14.10 -4.11
C SER A 87 18.98 13.76 -3.88
N ILE A 88 18.73 12.60 -3.29
CA ILE A 88 17.39 12.06 -3.02
C ILE A 88 16.99 12.39 -1.58
N ILE A 89 15.91 13.15 -1.37
CA ILE A 89 15.44 13.49 -0.02
C ILE A 89 14.65 12.31 0.57
N VAL A 90 15.02 11.85 1.76
CA VAL A 90 14.37 10.73 2.45
C VAL A 90 13.57 11.26 3.63
N ASN A 91 12.24 11.37 3.45
CA ASN A 91 11.30 11.80 4.49
C ASN A 91 10.65 10.60 5.20
N GLU A 92 10.02 10.86 6.34
CA GLU A 92 9.11 9.88 6.95
C GLU A 92 7.92 9.62 6.01
N TYR A 93 7.45 8.37 5.95
CA TYR A 93 6.33 7.90 5.11
C TYR A 93 6.57 7.92 3.58
N GLU A 94 7.73 8.38 3.13
CA GLU A 94 8.15 8.42 1.72
C GLU A 94 9.27 7.42 1.46
N ASP A 95 8.91 6.14 1.50
CA ASP A 95 9.84 5.05 1.25
C ASP A 95 10.21 4.96 -0.24
N MET A 96 11.43 4.52 -0.55
CA MET A 96 11.90 4.48 -1.94
C MET A 96 13.06 3.51 -2.14
N PHE A 97 13.23 3.06 -3.38
CA PHE A 97 14.44 2.37 -3.81
C PHE A 97 15.47 3.38 -4.32
N VAL A 98 16.73 3.18 -3.94
CA VAL A 98 17.88 3.95 -4.42
C VAL A 98 18.97 3.03 -4.93
N ARG A 99 19.87 3.59 -5.75
CA ARG A 99 21.06 2.87 -6.22
C ARG A 99 22.22 3.02 -5.23
N PRO A 100 23.23 2.13 -5.27
CA PRO A 100 24.35 2.15 -4.32
C PRO A 100 25.20 3.42 -4.40
N ASP A 101 25.24 4.06 -5.58
CA ASP A 101 25.95 5.30 -5.88
C ASP A 101 25.10 6.56 -5.62
N SER A 102 23.91 6.41 -5.05
CA SER A 102 23.01 7.52 -4.77
C SER A 102 23.45 8.30 -3.54
N ILE A 103 23.35 9.64 -3.63
CA ILE A 103 23.49 10.53 -2.47
C ILE A 103 22.09 10.79 -1.91
N ILE A 104 21.89 10.46 -0.63
CA ILE A 104 20.65 10.75 0.08
C ILE A 104 20.78 12.00 0.93
N ALA A 105 19.67 12.71 1.08
CA ALA A 105 19.49 13.89 1.88
C ALA A 105 18.49 13.58 2.98
N LEU A 106 18.98 13.43 4.21
CA LEU A 106 18.16 13.16 5.39
C LEU A 106 17.87 14.47 6.11
N PRO A 107 16.60 14.89 6.20
CA PRO A 107 16.25 16.02 7.03
C PRO A 107 16.55 15.71 8.50
N GLU A 108 17.26 16.62 9.15
CA GLU A 108 17.41 16.60 10.60
C GLU A 108 16.11 17.14 11.21
N LEU A 109 15.27 16.22 11.67
CA LEU A 109 13.96 16.56 12.23
C LEU A 109 14.05 16.61 13.74
N GLU A 110 13.72 17.76 14.31
CA GLU A 110 13.49 17.91 15.74
C GLU A 110 11.99 17.95 15.99
N GLN A 111 11.48 17.01 16.80
CA GLN A 111 10.08 16.99 17.21
C GLN A 111 9.95 17.51 18.64
N ARG A 112 8.97 18.39 18.88
CA ARG A 112 8.66 18.89 20.23
C ARG A 112 7.19 19.27 20.37
N VAL A 113 6.68 19.21 21.59
CA VAL A 113 5.38 19.78 21.96
C VAL A 113 5.60 21.17 22.57
N THR A 114 4.92 22.18 22.05
CA THR A 114 5.10 23.59 22.44
C THR A 114 3.84 24.41 22.15
N THR A 115 3.87 25.70 22.48
CA THR A 115 2.86 26.68 22.05
C THR A 115 3.39 27.54 20.90
N LEU A 116 2.48 28.16 20.12
CA LEU A 116 2.88 29.09 19.06
C LEU A 116 3.75 30.23 19.61
N LYS A 117 3.38 30.80 20.77
CA LYS A 117 4.16 31.87 21.42
C LYS A 117 5.59 31.43 21.74
N SER A 118 5.74 30.26 22.37
CA SER A 118 7.07 29.72 22.68
C SER A 118 7.89 29.41 21.43
N LEU A 119 7.24 29.03 20.33
CA LEU A 119 7.89 28.80 19.04
C LEU A 119 8.34 30.11 18.39
N MET A 120 7.53 31.17 18.45
CA MET A 120 7.87 32.51 17.96
C MET A 120 9.02 33.15 18.75
N ASP A 121 9.10 32.87 20.06
CA ASP A 121 10.15 33.37 20.94
C ASP A 121 11.47 32.57 20.83
N ASP A 122 11.49 31.47 20.07
CA ASP A 122 12.66 30.59 19.94
C ASP A 122 13.71 31.19 19.00
N LYS A 123 14.77 31.75 19.60
CA LYS A 123 15.91 32.35 18.90
C LYS A 123 16.78 31.35 18.14
N SER A 124 16.60 30.05 18.35
CA SER A 124 17.32 29.02 17.59
C SER A 124 16.76 28.81 16.19
N LEU A 125 15.56 29.33 15.89
CA LEU A 125 14.92 29.21 14.58
C LEU A 125 15.35 30.35 13.67
N SER A 126 15.96 30.00 12.54
CA SER A 126 16.20 30.95 11.45
C SER A 126 14.89 31.22 10.68
N ALA A 127 14.75 32.39 10.07
CA ALA A 127 13.53 32.76 9.31
C ALA A 127 13.11 31.73 8.24
N ASN A 128 14.07 31.09 7.58
CA ASN A 128 13.82 30.12 6.51
C ASN A 128 13.65 28.68 7.01
N THR A 129 13.68 28.44 8.33
CA THR A 129 13.57 27.09 8.90
C THR A 129 12.19 26.51 8.56
N PRO A 130 12.10 25.38 7.84
CA PRO A 130 10.83 24.71 7.58
C PRO A 130 10.26 24.09 8.86
N LEU A 131 8.96 24.25 9.06
CA LEU A 131 8.20 23.78 10.21
C LEU A 131 6.96 23.01 9.73
N THR A 132 6.66 21.89 10.37
CA THR A 132 5.36 21.24 10.27
C THR A 132 4.65 21.36 11.61
N LEU A 133 3.54 22.08 11.65
CA LEU A 133 2.70 22.29 12.83
C LEU A 133 1.53 21.30 12.80
N ARG A 134 1.32 20.59 13.90
CA ARG A 134 0.18 19.69 14.10
C ARG A 134 -0.57 20.13 15.36
N TYR A 135 -1.82 20.54 15.21
CA TYR A 135 -2.62 21.04 16.32
C TYR A 135 -4.10 20.70 16.13
N THR A 136 -4.88 20.80 17.20
CA THR A 136 -6.34 20.63 17.13
C THR A 136 -6.97 22.00 17.23
N GLU A 137 -7.68 22.38 16.18
CA GLU A 137 -8.44 23.63 16.13
C GLU A 137 -9.87 23.38 16.59
N GLN A 138 -10.39 24.29 17.40
CA GLN A 138 -11.78 24.31 17.79
C GLN A 138 -12.55 25.19 16.81
N ILE A 139 -13.37 24.57 15.97
CA ILE A 139 -14.24 25.27 15.02
C ILE A 139 -15.61 25.43 15.68
N SER A 140 -16.11 26.66 15.65
CA SER A 140 -17.45 27.00 16.13
C SER A 140 -18.27 27.49 14.95
N GLU A 141 -19.36 26.79 14.65
CA GLU A 141 -20.22 27.07 13.50
C GLU A 141 -21.67 27.20 13.97
N ASN A 142 -22.39 28.18 13.42
CA ASN A 142 -23.82 28.33 13.68
C ASN A 142 -24.60 27.42 12.73
N THR A 143 -25.45 26.57 13.30
CA THR A 143 -26.26 25.58 12.59
C THR A 143 -27.56 25.34 13.38
N THR A 144 -28.32 24.30 13.05
CA THR A 144 -29.49 23.82 13.79
C THR A 144 -29.38 22.31 13.99
N LEU A 145 -30.09 21.74 14.96
CA LEU A 145 -30.12 20.27 15.10
C LEU A 145 -30.71 19.59 13.86
N GLN A 146 -31.65 20.24 13.18
CA GLN A 146 -32.23 19.76 11.94
C GLN A 146 -31.22 19.73 10.78
N GLU A 147 -30.37 20.75 10.65
CA GLU A 147 -29.30 20.77 9.65
C GLU A 147 -28.24 19.70 9.96
N LEU A 148 -27.86 19.55 11.24
CA LEU A 148 -26.94 18.50 11.65
C LEU A 148 -27.45 17.09 11.35
N GLU A 149 -28.75 16.83 11.52
CA GLU A 149 -29.38 15.56 11.14
C GLU A 149 -29.29 15.29 9.63
N ALA A 150 -29.27 16.34 8.81
CA ALA A 150 -29.20 16.19 7.37
C ALA A 150 -27.76 16.05 6.85
N GLU A 151 -26.78 16.66 7.53
CA GLU A 151 -25.39 16.74 7.07
C GLU A 151 -24.45 15.69 7.67
N GLU A 152 -24.68 15.23 8.90
CA GLU A 152 -23.81 14.27 9.57
C GLU A 152 -24.25 12.83 9.25
N GLU A 153 -23.36 11.99 8.72
CA GLU A 153 -23.71 10.58 8.45
C GLU A 153 -23.71 9.72 9.74
N ASP A 154 -22.89 10.10 10.73
CA ASP A 154 -22.73 9.36 11.98
C ASP A 154 -23.50 10.02 13.13
N HIS A 155 -24.72 9.55 13.35
CA HIS A 155 -25.60 10.10 14.40
C HIS A 155 -25.29 9.56 15.81
N ILE A 156 -24.38 8.58 15.93
CA ILE A 156 -24.01 7.98 17.23
C ILE A 156 -22.73 8.61 17.80
N ALA A 157 -21.94 9.28 16.96
CA ALA A 157 -20.81 10.08 17.41
C ALA A 157 -21.29 11.24 18.31
N PRO A 158 -20.59 11.52 19.44
CA PRO A 158 -20.93 12.63 20.30
C PRO A 158 -20.68 13.97 19.60
N VAL A 159 -21.71 14.80 19.53
CA VAL A 159 -21.65 16.18 19.03
C VAL A 159 -21.70 17.13 20.21
N THR A 160 -20.89 18.19 20.17
CA THR A 160 -20.94 19.28 21.16
C THR A 160 -21.64 20.48 20.55
N ILE A 161 -22.68 20.98 21.21
CA ILE A 161 -23.42 22.18 20.81
C ILE A 161 -23.51 23.16 21.97
N VAL A 162 -23.65 24.44 21.65
CA VAL A 162 -24.01 25.51 22.59
C VAL A 162 -25.35 26.08 22.16
N THR A 163 -26.34 26.03 23.05
CA THR A 163 -27.68 26.58 22.77
C THR A 163 -27.67 28.11 22.82
N GLU A 164 -28.70 28.78 22.30
CA GLU A 164 -28.85 30.24 22.43
C GLU A 164 -28.82 30.71 23.90
N GLN A 165 -29.19 29.83 24.83
CA GLN A 165 -29.20 30.11 26.27
C GLN A 165 -27.80 29.99 26.91
N GLY A 166 -26.79 29.64 26.11
CA GLY A 166 -25.40 29.46 26.53
C GLY A 166 -25.12 28.10 27.18
N GLU A 167 -26.05 27.16 27.14
CA GLU A 167 -25.85 25.81 27.68
C GLU A 167 -24.99 24.99 26.71
N THR A 168 -23.87 24.45 27.19
CA THR A 168 -23.02 23.54 26.42
C THR A 168 -23.45 22.11 26.68
N ILE A 169 -23.79 21.39 25.60
CA ILE A 169 -24.28 20.01 25.66
C ILE A 169 -23.41 19.15 24.74
N THR A 170 -22.88 18.06 25.26
CA THR A 170 -22.14 17.04 24.49
C THR A 170 -22.88 15.71 24.59
N ALA A 171 -23.45 15.24 23.48
CA ALA A 171 -24.16 13.96 23.41
C ALA A 171 -24.23 13.45 21.96
N PRO A 172 -24.49 12.15 21.74
CA PRO A 172 -24.78 11.64 20.40
C PRO A 172 -25.91 12.43 19.73
N LEU A 173 -25.79 12.70 18.43
CA LEU A 173 -26.80 13.47 17.69
C LEU A 173 -28.20 12.84 17.81
N VAL A 174 -28.27 11.51 17.77
CA VAL A 174 -29.52 10.75 17.97
C VAL A 174 -30.19 10.98 19.34
N GLU A 175 -29.41 11.31 20.38
CA GLU A 175 -29.95 11.65 21.69
C GLU A 175 -30.41 13.10 21.74
N LEU A 176 -29.63 14.02 21.14
CA LEU A 176 -29.99 15.43 21.03
C LEU A 176 -31.30 15.63 20.26
N LEU A 177 -31.52 14.86 19.19
CA LEU A 177 -32.77 14.89 18.40
C LEU A 177 -34.00 14.36 19.15
N LYS A 178 -33.81 13.60 20.24
CA LYS A 178 -34.91 13.07 21.08
C LYS A 178 -35.27 13.97 22.25
N ARG A 179 -34.52 15.04 22.46
CA ARG A 179 -34.73 15.96 23.57
C ARG A 179 -35.88 16.91 23.26
N ASP A 180 -36.90 16.90 24.11
CA ASP A 180 -38.05 17.80 24.03
C ASP A 180 -37.73 19.22 24.54
N ASP A 181 -36.64 19.38 25.28
CA ASP A 181 -36.20 20.63 25.89
C ASP A 181 -35.38 21.52 24.93
N ILE A 182 -35.03 21.01 23.74
CA ILE A 182 -34.26 21.73 22.73
C ILE A 182 -35.14 21.91 21.49
N ASP A 183 -35.30 23.15 21.03
CA ASP A 183 -35.94 23.42 19.74
C ASP A 183 -34.97 23.03 18.60
N HIS A 184 -35.38 22.08 17.77
CA HIS A 184 -34.53 21.52 16.71
C HIS A 184 -34.25 22.50 15.57
N THR A 185 -35.06 23.56 15.46
CA THR A 185 -34.94 24.60 14.44
C THR A 185 -34.30 25.89 14.96
N ALA A 186 -34.11 26.00 16.28
CA ALA A 186 -33.40 27.12 16.86
C ALA A 186 -31.90 27.05 16.52
N PRO A 187 -31.24 28.21 16.32
CA PRO A 187 -29.82 28.23 16.03
C PRO A 187 -29.04 27.73 17.24
N VAL A 188 -28.08 26.84 16.98
CA VAL A 188 -27.11 26.33 17.93
C VAL A 188 -25.71 26.57 17.38
N THR A 189 -24.74 26.77 18.25
CA THR A 189 -23.33 26.80 17.85
C THR A 189 -22.74 25.42 18.05
N GLN A 190 -22.45 24.70 16.98
CA GLN A 190 -21.75 23.43 17.07
C GLN A 190 -20.25 23.69 17.27
N ILE A 191 -19.66 22.95 18.20
CA ILE A 191 -18.22 22.95 18.47
C ILE A 191 -17.63 21.66 17.94
N ARG A 192 -16.74 21.76 16.96
CA ARG A 192 -15.99 20.63 16.40
C ARG A 192 -14.50 20.77 16.70
N GLN A 193 -13.84 19.64 16.93
CA GLN A 193 -12.39 19.57 17.01
C GLN A 193 -11.85 19.02 15.70
N GLN A 194 -11.04 19.80 14.99
CA GLN A 194 -10.41 19.37 13.75
C GLN A 194 -8.90 19.30 13.92
N LYS A 195 -8.31 18.15 13.57
CA LYS A 195 -6.85 18.02 13.49
C LYS A 195 -6.37 18.76 12.26
N GLN A 196 -5.46 19.71 12.46
CA GLN A 196 -4.83 20.50 11.42
C GLN A 196 -3.36 20.11 11.28
N VAL A 197 -2.88 20.10 10.04
CA VAL A 197 -1.45 19.98 9.71
C VAL A 197 -1.10 21.14 8.78
N ARG A 198 -0.15 21.99 9.18
CA ARG A 198 0.32 23.12 8.38
C ARG A 198 1.83 23.05 8.20
N GLN A 199 2.29 23.16 6.97
CA GLN A 199 3.71 23.29 6.62
C GLN A 199 4.01 24.75 6.30
N ILE A 200 4.88 25.38 7.09
CA ILE A 200 5.22 26.80 6.97
C ILE A 200 6.70 27.02 7.27
N LYS A 201 7.21 28.22 7.00
CA LYS A 201 8.53 28.66 7.48
C LYS A 201 8.41 29.39 8.82
N ALA A 202 9.48 29.42 9.59
CA ALA A 202 9.51 30.14 10.85
C ALA A 202 9.17 31.64 10.70
N SER A 203 9.52 32.27 9.56
CA SER A 203 9.12 33.66 9.26
C SER A 203 7.61 33.86 9.13
N GLU A 204 6.86 32.81 8.82
CA GLU A 204 5.42 32.84 8.54
C GLU A 204 4.59 32.53 9.81
N LEU A 205 5.24 32.20 10.94
CA LEU A 205 4.57 31.88 12.20
C LEU A 205 3.65 33.00 12.69
N ALA A 206 4.04 34.26 12.49
CA ALA A 206 3.25 35.41 12.91
C ALA A 206 1.95 35.57 12.09
N ASP A 207 1.96 35.11 10.84
CA ASP A 207 0.84 35.19 9.91
C ASP A 207 0.02 33.89 9.85
N ALA A 208 0.38 32.91 10.68
CA ALA A 208 -0.20 31.57 10.63
C ALA A 208 -1.64 31.49 11.15
N ASP A 209 -2.24 32.59 11.64
CA ASP A 209 -3.62 32.64 12.18
C ASP A 209 -3.91 31.50 13.18
N ILE A 210 -2.99 31.30 14.13
CA ILE A 210 -3.11 30.30 15.20
C ILE A 210 -3.07 31.06 16.54
N PRO A 211 -3.89 30.69 17.54
CA PRO A 211 -3.82 31.30 18.87
C PRO A 211 -2.43 31.14 19.49
N ALA A 212 -1.93 32.19 20.16
CA ALA A 212 -0.57 32.22 20.70
C ALA A 212 -0.31 31.13 21.74
N ASP A 213 -1.33 30.74 22.50
CA ASP A 213 -1.32 29.72 23.54
C ASP A 213 -1.74 28.32 23.05
N GLN A 214 -2.05 28.16 21.76
CA GLN A 214 -2.41 26.87 21.17
C GLN A 214 -1.26 25.87 21.36
N GLU A 215 -1.53 24.79 22.09
CA GLU A 215 -0.62 23.65 22.16
C GLU A 215 -0.57 22.93 20.82
N MET A 216 0.64 22.57 20.40
CA MET A 216 0.90 21.93 19.11
C MET A 216 2.12 21.03 19.19
N SER A 217 2.10 19.96 18.39
CA SER A 217 3.28 19.18 18.07
C SER A 217 3.94 19.79 16.84
N VAL A 218 5.23 20.07 16.93
CA VAL A 218 6.00 20.77 15.90
C VAL A 218 7.16 19.90 15.48
N THR A 219 7.30 19.72 14.17
CA THR A 219 8.50 19.15 13.54
C THR A 219 9.29 20.29 12.92
N ILE A 220 10.54 20.48 13.38
CA ILE A 220 11.46 21.52 12.93
C ILE A 220 12.54 20.87 12.07
N SER A 221 12.72 21.33 10.83
CA SER A 221 13.81 20.87 9.97
C SER A 221 15.08 21.69 10.26
N ARG A 222 16.01 21.12 11.03
CA ARG A 222 17.27 21.75 11.48
C ARG A 222 18.37 21.78 10.42
N GLY A 223 18.19 21.07 9.33
CA GLY A 223 19.15 20.98 8.26
C GLY A 223 18.90 19.74 7.44
N VAL A 224 19.85 19.46 6.56
CA VAL A 224 19.86 18.24 5.77
C VAL A 224 21.25 17.63 5.90
N GLN A 225 21.31 16.41 6.41
CA GLN A 225 22.50 15.59 6.38
C GLN A 225 22.54 14.89 5.03
N LYS A 226 23.61 15.11 4.26
CA LYS A 226 23.85 14.34 3.03
C LYS A 226 24.70 13.13 3.36
N LEU A 227 24.25 11.95 2.94
CA LEU A 227 24.99 10.69 3.09
C LEU A 227 25.14 10.05 1.71
N ASP A 228 26.33 9.55 1.43
CA ASP A 228 26.54 8.65 0.30
C ASP A 228 26.12 7.25 0.74
N ILE A 229 25.25 6.58 -0.03
CA ILE A 229 24.86 5.20 0.27
C ILE A 229 26.10 4.30 0.25
N ALA A 230 27.04 4.56 -0.66
CA ALA A 230 28.29 3.82 -0.79
C ALA A 230 29.21 3.94 0.44
N ASP A 231 29.05 4.98 1.26
CA ASP A 231 29.77 5.15 2.52
C ASP A 231 29.08 4.40 3.69
N LEU A 232 27.77 4.17 3.60
CA LEU A 232 26.98 3.48 4.62
C LEU A 232 27.09 1.96 4.49
N ILE A 233 27.21 1.48 3.25
CA ILE A 233 27.33 0.06 2.92
C ILE A 233 28.75 -0.18 2.39
N ASP A 234 29.39 -1.30 2.73
CA ASP A 234 30.73 -1.64 2.23
C ASP A 234 30.69 -2.02 0.74
N SER A 235 30.54 -1.01 -0.13
CA SER A 235 30.04 -1.10 -1.52
C SER A 235 31.04 -1.57 -2.59
N ASP A 236 32.23 -2.02 -2.20
CA ASP A 236 33.33 -2.30 -3.14
C ASP A 236 33.15 -3.54 -4.05
N THR A 237 32.02 -4.24 -3.96
CA THR A 237 31.78 -5.48 -4.71
C THR A 237 30.85 -5.28 -5.91
N ALA A 238 31.11 -5.99 -7.01
CA ALA A 238 30.27 -5.93 -8.22
C ALA A 238 28.81 -6.33 -7.96
N GLU A 239 28.56 -7.27 -7.05
CA GLU A 239 27.20 -7.66 -6.64
C GLU A 239 26.44 -6.54 -5.93
N MET A 240 27.15 -5.65 -5.22
CA MET A 240 26.51 -4.50 -4.59
C MET A 240 26.12 -3.43 -5.60
N GLN A 241 26.88 -3.30 -6.70
CA GLN A 241 26.58 -2.30 -7.74
C GLN A 241 25.32 -2.61 -8.56
N ASP A 242 24.96 -3.90 -8.67
CA ASP A 242 23.72 -4.36 -9.32
C ASP A 242 22.53 -4.49 -8.33
N SER A 243 22.71 -4.03 -7.09
CA SER A 243 21.67 -4.07 -6.06
C SER A 243 20.92 -2.74 -5.98
N LEU A 244 19.66 -2.81 -5.56
CA LEU A 244 18.88 -1.65 -5.13
C LEU A 244 18.72 -1.67 -3.61
N PHE A 245 18.65 -0.49 -3.01
CA PHE A 245 18.47 -0.32 -1.58
C PHE A 245 17.11 0.30 -1.32
N TYR A 246 16.24 -0.45 -0.65
CA TYR A 246 15.00 0.10 -0.12
C TYR A 246 15.31 0.88 1.17
N LEU A 247 14.95 2.15 1.16
CA LEU A 247 15.15 3.06 2.28
C LEU A 247 13.83 3.32 2.99
N HIS A 248 13.88 3.25 4.32
CA HIS A 248 12.74 3.55 5.16
C HIS A 248 13.18 4.24 6.45
N ARG A 249 12.57 5.38 6.76
CA ARG A 249 12.84 6.11 7.99
C ARG A 249 11.85 5.65 9.08
N VAL A 250 12.36 5.11 10.18
CA VAL A 250 11.55 4.48 11.22
C VAL A 250 10.62 5.50 11.88
N THR A 251 9.34 5.17 11.94
CA THR A 251 8.25 5.96 12.53
C THR A 251 7.60 5.21 13.69
N GLU A 252 6.68 5.87 14.39
CA GLU A 252 5.88 5.23 15.44
C GLU A 252 4.88 4.19 14.88
N GLU A 253 4.59 4.23 13.59
CA GLU A 253 3.66 3.29 12.93
C GLU A 253 4.30 1.92 12.67
N ASP A 254 5.63 1.81 12.77
CA ASP A 254 6.40 0.59 12.46
C ASP A 254 6.39 -0.44 13.60
N VAL A 255 5.20 -0.71 14.14
CA VAL A 255 4.98 -1.60 15.28
C VAL A 255 5.29 -3.07 15.00
N GLN A 256 5.34 -3.45 13.73
CA GLN A 256 5.69 -4.81 13.26
C GLN A 256 7.20 -4.98 13.04
N GLY A 257 8.02 -3.97 13.36
CA GLY A 257 9.46 -4.05 13.20
C GLY A 257 9.91 -4.10 11.75
N LEU A 258 11.14 -4.58 11.51
CA LEU A 258 11.71 -4.73 10.18
C LEU A 258 10.84 -5.59 9.24
N TRP A 259 10.19 -6.62 9.77
CA TRP A 259 9.33 -7.48 8.96
C TRP A 259 8.22 -6.69 8.28
N GLY A 260 7.46 -5.90 9.06
CA GLY A 260 6.37 -5.07 8.54
C GLY A 260 6.86 -3.95 7.64
N ILE A 261 8.02 -3.35 7.95
CA ILE A 261 8.67 -2.33 7.11
C ILE A 261 8.97 -2.88 5.72
N ILE A 262 9.64 -4.03 5.64
CA ILE A 262 10.02 -4.66 4.36
C ILE A 262 8.78 -5.10 3.59
N GLN A 263 7.84 -5.77 4.27
CA GLN A 263 6.61 -6.26 3.67
C GLN A 263 5.77 -5.11 3.08
N THR A 264 5.51 -4.07 3.88
CA THR A 264 4.74 -2.89 3.46
C THR A 264 5.43 -2.17 2.32
N GLY A 265 6.76 -2.04 2.38
CA GLY A 265 7.59 -1.46 1.33
C GLY A 265 7.44 -2.18 0.00
N LEU A 266 7.60 -3.51 -0.02
CA LEU A 266 7.43 -4.32 -1.22
C LEU A 266 5.99 -4.21 -1.77
N ILE A 267 4.97 -4.39 -0.93
CA ILE A 267 3.57 -4.30 -1.36
C ILE A 267 3.28 -2.93 -1.98
N ARG A 268 3.72 -1.85 -1.32
CA ARG A 268 3.45 -0.49 -1.78
C ARG A 268 4.13 -0.20 -3.12
N ASN A 269 5.44 -0.46 -3.24
CA ASN A 269 6.21 -0.16 -4.44
C ASN A 269 5.76 -1.00 -5.65
N PHE A 270 5.49 -2.29 -5.45
CA PHE A 270 5.02 -3.16 -6.55
C PHE A 270 3.57 -2.83 -6.97
N ARG A 271 2.73 -2.40 -6.03
CA ARG A 271 1.36 -1.96 -6.32
C ARG A 271 1.29 -0.61 -7.02
N GLN A 272 2.13 0.35 -6.62
CA GLN A 272 2.22 1.66 -7.29
C GLN A 272 2.52 1.48 -8.78
N GLY A 273 3.36 0.50 -9.11
CA GLY A 273 3.69 0.16 -10.48
C GLY A 273 4.50 1.24 -11.19
N ILE A 274 4.83 0.97 -12.45
CA ILE A 274 5.58 1.88 -13.29
C ILE A 274 4.91 2.07 -14.65
N ARG A 275 5.15 3.22 -15.28
CA ARG A 275 4.76 3.46 -16.67
C ARG A 275 5.78 2.82 -17.59
N LEU A 276 5.37 1.83 -18.38
CA LEU A 276 6.15 1.21 -19.45
C LEU A 276 5.59 1.57 -20.82
N GLN A 277 6.45 1.64 -21.83
CA GLN A 277 6.03 1.97 -23.19
C GLN A 277 5.96 0.70 -24.03
N ARG A 278 4.76 0.23 -24.35
CA ARG A 278 4.53 -0.98 -25.15
C ARG A 278 3.90 -0.62 -26.49
N ASN A 279 4.52 -1.02 -27.59
CA ASN A 279 4.00 -0.81 -28.95
C ASN A 279 3.58 0.65 -29.25
N GLY A 280 4.30 1.62 -28.70
CA GLY A 280 4.01 3.05 -28.84
C GLY A 280 2.92 3.61 -27.91
N ALA A 281 2.35 2.80 -27.01
CA ALA A 281 1.40 3.24 -25.99
C ALA A 281 1.99 3.09 -24.57
N GLU A 282 1.79 4.10 -23.72
CA GLU A 282 2.12 4.01 -22.30
C GLU A 282 1.14 3.07 -21.60
N GLN A 283 1.65 2.04 -20.94
CA GLN A 283 0.90 1.11 -20.09
C GLN A 283 1.45 1.16 -18.67
N ASN A 284 0.58 1.34 -17.68
CA ASN A 284 0.96 1.17 -16.28
C ASN A 284 1.08 -0.33 -15.99
N VAL A 285 2.28 -0.77 -15.69
CA VAL A 285 2.58 -2.12 -15.24
C VAL A 285 2.71 -2.12 -13.73
N SER A 286 1.84 -2.87 -13.07
CA SER A 286 1.89 -3.07 -11.62
C SER A 286 1.56 -4.51 -11.27
N VAL A 287 2.11 -4.95 -10.14
CA VAL A 287 1.88 -6.29 -9.61
C VAL A 287 1.28 -6.16 -8.21
N LEU A 288 0.16 -6.84 -7.99
CA LEU A 288 -0.48 -6.88 -6.69
C LEU A 288 0.18 -7.98 -5.87
N ILE A 289 0.85 -7.59 -4.78
CA ILE A 289 1.28 -8.50 -3.73
C ILE A 289 0.18 -8.53 -2.66
N PRO A 290 -0.46 -9.68 -2.39
CA PRO A 290 -1.45 -9.81 -1.32
C PRO A 290 -0.88 -9.44 0.05
N ALA A 291 -1.72 -8.90 0.93
CA ALA A 291 -1.29 -8.49 2.28
C ALA A 291 -0.92 -9.67 3.19
N ASP A 292 -1.38 -10.88 2.86
CA ASP A 292 -1.10 -12.14 3.54
C ASP A 292 -0.08 -13.00 2.78
N ALA A 293 0.63 -12.44 1.80
CA ALA A 293 1.55 -13.20 0.94
C ALA A 293 2.77 -13.77 1.68
N ASP A 294 3.09 -13.25 2.86
CA ASP A 294 4.15 -13.69 3.76
C ASP A 294 3.71 -14.75 4.77
N GLU A 295 2.40 -15.00 4.90
CA GLU A 295 1.87 -16.01 5.81
C GLU A 295 2.30 -17.43 5.42
N PRO A 296 2.49 -18.35 6.39
CA PRO A 296 2.79 -19.74 6.11
C PRO A 296 1.73 -20.38 5.20
N LEU A 297 2.19 -21.21 4.26
CA LEU A 297 1.30 -22.00 3.43
C LEU A 297 0.45 -22.96 4.29
N PRO A 298 -0.72 -23.44 3.81
CA PRO A 298 -1.55 -24.40 4.55
C PRO A 298 -0.82 -25.69 4.98
N THR A 299 0.29 -26.01 4.31
CA THR A 299 1.18 -27.13 4.64
C THR A 299 2.10 -26.85 5.84
N GLY A 300 2.08 -25.64 6.41
CA GLY A 300 2.99 -25.17 7.45
C GLY A 300 4.38 -24.76 6.94
N LEU A 301 4.59 -24.72 5.62
CA LEU A 301 5.85 -24.27 5.02
C LEU A 301 5.84 -22.74 4.85
N SER A 302 7.00 -22.10 4.96
CA SER A 302 7.12 -20.66 4.66
C SER A 302 6.74 -20.35 3.22
N SER A 303 5.99 -19.28 3.02
CA SER A 303 5.67 -18.76 1.69
C SER A 303 6.92 -18.23 0.97
N PHE A 304 6.78 -17.95 -0.32
CA PHE A 304 7.84 -17.34 -1.13
C PHE A 304 8.30 -16.00 -0.52
N LEU A 305 7.35 -15.09 -0.26
CA LEU A 305 7.65 -13.80 0.35
C LEU A 305 8.18 -13.96 1.77
N GLY A 306 7.61 -14.86 2.59
CA GLY A 306 8.06 -15.09 3.96
C GLY A 306 9.53 -15.55 4.05
N LYS A 307 10.03 -16.31 3.06
CA LYS A 307 11.46 -16.68 2.99
C LYS A 307 12.35 -15.48 2.71
N ILE A 308 11.95 -14.63 1.76
CA ILE A 308 12.65 -13.41 1.41
C ILE A 308 12.70 -12.49 2.63
N LEU A 309 11.55 -12.22 3.26
CA LEU A 309 11.46 -11.37 4.45
C LEU A 309 12.36 -11.87 5.58
N HIS A 310 12.32 -13.18 5.88
CA HIS A 310 13.18 -13.77 6.91
C HIS A 310 14.68 -13.52 6.63
N GLN A 311 15.11 -13.68 5.37
CA GLN A 311 16.49 -13.38 5.00
C GLN A 311 16.78 -11.88 5.15
N LYS A 312 15.91 -11.00 4.65
CA LYS A 312 16.10 -9.55 4.69
C LYS A 312 16.18 -8.99 6.09
N VAL A 313 15.33 -9.45 7.01
CA VAL A 313 15.40 -9.03 8.42
C VAL A 313 16.80 -9.26 8.99
N SER A 314 17.46 -10.36 8.63
CA SER A 314 18.82 -10.68 9.12
C SER A 314 19.96 -9.94 8.42
N THR A 315 19.72 -9.35 7.25
CA THR A 315 20.74 -8.68 6.42
C THR A 315 20.46 -7.20 6.18
N SER A 316 19.53 -6.61 6.94
CA SER A 316 19.20 -5.20 6.85
C SER A 316 20.20 -4.36 7.62
N TYR A 317 20.48 -3.18 7.10
CA TYR A 317 21.33 -2.20 7.73
C TYR A 317 20.48 -1.19 8.50
N VAL A 318 20.89 -0.84 9.72
CA VAL A 318 20.21 0.16 10.54
C VAL A 318 21.17 1.30 10.81
N TYR A 319 20.94 2.48 10.24
CA TYR A 319 21.74 3.66 10.50
C TYR A 319 21.07 4.53 11.56
N ASN A 320 21.75 4.78 12.68
CA ASN A 320 21.23 5.65 13.74
C ASN A 320 21.75 7.08 13.57
N PHE A 321 20.83 8.04 13.43
CA PHE A 321 21.14 9.46 13.21
C PHE A 321 21.81 10.12 14.41
N ASN A 322 21.53 9.66 15.63
CA ASN A 322 22.08 10.28 16.84
C ASN A 322 23.52 9.87 17.06
N THR A 323 23.82 8.58 16.95
CA THR A 323 25.15 8.04 17.19
C THR A 323 26.03 8.05 15.95
N HIS A 324 25.46 8.26 14.76
CA HIS A 324 26.13 8.16 13.46
C HIS A 324 26.80 6.79 13.26
N THR A 325 26.17 5.73 13.77
CA THR A 325 26.70 4.35 13.70
C THR A 325 25.75 3.43 12.96
N MET A 326 26.34 2.47 12.25
CA MET A 326 25.62 1.33 11.68
C MET A 326 25.41 0.25 12.73
N GLY A 327 24.16 -0.20 12.84
CA GLY A 327 23.71 -1.33 13.64
C GLY A 327 23.13 -2.43 12.75
N TYR A 328 22.96 -3.60 13.36
CA TYR A 328 22.45 -4.81 12.71
C TYR A 328 21.45 -5.56 13.61
N ASP A 329 20.96 -4.97 14.71
CA ASP A 329 20.00 -5.67 15.57
C ASP A 329 18.59 -5.56 14.98
N PRO A 330 18.02 -6.66 14.44
CA PRO A 330 16.71 -6.61 13.82
C PRO A 330 15.56 -6.50 14.82
N ASN A 331 15.83 -6.67 16.12
CA ASN A 331 14.80 -6.77 17.16
C ASN A 331 14.53 -5.44 17.86
N ILE A 332 15.33 -4.41 17.59
CA ILE A 332 15.23 -3.12 18.25
C ILE A 332 15.33 -2.04 17.18
N ILE A 333 14.20 -1.41 16.85
CA ILE A 333 14.15 -0.21 16.02
C ILE A 333 13.68 0.98 16.87
N HIS A 334 14.23 2.15 16.58
CA HIS A 334 14.00 3.39 17.33
C HIS A 334 13.35 4.45 16.43
N PRO A 335 12.03 4.65 16.56
CA PRO A 335 11.29 5.69 15.84
C PRO A 335 11.93 7.07 15.91
N GLY A 336 11.98 7.76 14.77
CA GLY A 336 12.54 9.10 14.62
C GLY A 336 14.07 9.19 14.67
N GLN A 337 14.76 8.08 14.93
CA GLN A 337 16.22 8.05 15.14
C GLN A 337 16.98 7.17 14.15
N GLU A 338 16.26 6.39 13.34
CA GLU A 338 16.90 5.37 12.50
C GLU A 338 16.42 5.39 11.05
N LEU A 339 17.36 5.11 10.15
CA LEU A 339 17.14 4.79 8.74
C LEU A 339 17.43 3.31 8.54
N ILE A 340 16.47 2.59 7.97
CA ILE A 340 16.63 1.21 7.54
C ILE A 340 17.03 1.20 6.07
N LEU A 341 18.09 0.45 5.75
CA LEU A 341 18.49 0.16 4.37
C LEU A 341 18.40 -1.35 4.15
N ILE A 342 17.52 -1.77 3.25
CA ILE A 342 17.34 -3.18 2.88
C ILE A 342 17.85 -3.37 1.46
N ARG A 343 18.90 -4.20 1.33
CA ARG A 343 19.46 -4.56 0.03
C ARG A 343 18.59 -5.58 -0.68
N PHE A 344 18.30 -5.34 -1.96
CA PHE A 344 17.71 -6.30 -2.89
C PHE A 344 18.61 -6.41 -4.12
N SER A 345 18.90 -7.62 -4.59
CA SER A 345 19.54 -7.76 -5.91
C SER A 345 18.51 -7.49 -7.00
N GLY A 346 18.97 -7.08 -8.19
CA GLY A 346 18.09 -6.94 -9.35
C GLY A 346 17.34 -8.24 -9.65
N GLU A 347 18.04 -9.37 -9.65
CA GLU A 347 17.45 -10.70 -9.85
C GLU A 347 16.37 -11.05 -8.82
N GLU A 348 16.55 -10.71 -7.55
CA GLU A 348 15.55 -10.99 -6.52
C GLU A 348 14.27 -10.16 -6.72
N LEU A 349 14.39 -8.90 -7.13
CA LEU A 349 13.23 -8.07 -7.44
C LEU A 349 12.51 -8.56 -8.69
N LYS A 350 13.26 -9.05 -9.69
CA LYS A 350 12.70 -9.72 -10.88
C LYS A 350 11.94 -10.99 -10.47
N ASP A 351 12.51 -11.83 -9.61
CA ASP A 351 11.86 -13.04 -9.10
C ASP A 351 10.56 -12.72 -8.36
N ILE A 352 10.56 -11.69 -7.51
CA ILE A 352 9.35 -11.23 -6.80
C ILE A 352 8.30 -10.77 -7.80
N TYR A 353 8.68 -9.92 -8.75
CA TYR A 353 7.77 -9.42 -9.78
C TYR A 353 7.15 -10.59 -10.55
N GLN A 354 8.00 -11.51 -10.99
CA GLN A 354 7.61 -12.61 -11.85
C GLN A 354 6.66 -13.56 -11.13
N PHE A 355 6.95 -13.92 -9.88
CA PHE A 355 6.13 -14.82 -9.07
C PHE A 355 4.68 -14.31 -8.94
N PHE A 356 4.51 -13.03 -8.60
CA PHE A 356 3.17 -12.46 -8.41
C PHE A 356 2.47 -12.09 -9.72
N ALA A 357 3.21 -11.77 -10.78
CA ALA A 357 2.65 -11.61 -12.12
C ALA A 357 2.06 -12.93 -12.67
N GLU A 358 2.71 -14.08 -12.43
CA GLU A 358 2.19 -15.41 -12.79
C GLU A 358 0.95 -15.80 -11.97
N GLN A 359 0.93 -15.46 -10.69
CA GLN A 359 -0.25 -15.75 -9.86
C GLN A 359 -1.51 -15.03 -10.40
N LYS A 360 -1.33 -13.80 -10.91
CA LYS A 360 -2.40 -13.03 -11.56
C LYS A 360 -2.87 -13.67 -12.87
N SER A 361 -1.96 -14.14 -13.73
CA SER A 361 -2.35 -14.79 -14.99
C SER A 361 -3.10 -16.09 -14.73
N ASN A 362 -2.60 -16.95 -13.83
CA ASN A 362 -3.23 -18.21 -13.46
C ASN A 362 -4.63 -18.02 -12.84
N THR A 363 -4.80 -16.97 -12.03
CA THR A 363 -6.10 -16.62 -11.46
C THR A 363 -7.06 -16.16 -12.57
N THR A 364 -6.59 -15.34 -13.51
CA THR A 364 -7.39 -14.82 -14.63
C THR A 364 -7.80 -15.93 -15.61
N GLU A 365 -6.90 -16.87 -15.92
CA GLU A 365 -7.19 -18.04 -16.76
C GLU A 365 -8.21 -18.98 -16.11
N THR A 366 -8.13 -19.18 -14.80
CA THR A 366 -9.11 -19.99 -14.05
C THR A 366 -10.52 -19.40 -14.15
N PHE A 367 -10.66 -18.07 -14.20
CA PHE A 367 -11.94 -17.41 -14.43
C PHE A 367 -12.38 -17.41 -15.90
N ALA A 368 -11.45 -17.50 -16.86
CA ALA A 368 -11.74 -17.54 -18.29
C ALA A 368 -12.18 -18.92 -18.80
N ILE A 369 -11.75 -20.00 -18.13
CA ILE A 369 -12.14 -21.39 -18.48
C ILE A 369 -13.53 -21.76 -17.91
N GLY A 370 -14.13 -20.88 -17.09
CA GLY A 370 -15.44 -21.07 -16.44
C GLY A 370 -16.63 -20.37 -17.11
N ARG A 371 -16.72 -20.36 -18.45
CA ARG A 371 -17.92 -19.90 -19.17
C ARG A 371 -18.39 -20.85 -20.25
#